data_AF-A0AAE2BHW6-F1
#
_entry.id   AF-A0AAE2BHW6-F1
#
_cell.length_a   1.000
_cell.length_b   1.000
_cell.length_c   1.000
_cell.angle_alpha   90.00
_cell.angle_beta   90.00
_cell.angle_gamma   90.00
#
_symmetry.space_group_name_H-M   'P 1'
#
loop_
_entity.id
_entity.type
_entity.pdbx_description
1 polymer ?
#
loop_
_entity_poly.entity_id
_entity_poly.type
_entity_poly.pdbx_seq_one_letter_code
_entity_poly.pdbx_strand_id
1 'polypeptide(L)'
;MRICEWISHLKFSNGYASNLARCVSMKELRLHGMKSHDCHVFMQKLIQIAFRKILPEPVWNALTEVSLLFQILCSTMLDINKVQEFEASVAAMLCNLEKIFLPAFFDSMEHLTYETRVRGPVLYRFLRDLKMKVKNKAHVETSIVEAYIIEEIDLFTYNTLSHRFFANGTVPEDMTTFV
;
A
#
# COMPACT_ATOMS: atom_id res chain seq x y z
N MET A 1 -11.52 25.36 -4.50
CA MET A 1 -10.85 26.28 -3.56
C MET A 1 -10.89 25.79 -2.10
N ARG A 2 -12.02 25.30 -1.59
CA ARG A 2 -12.19 24.93 -0.16
C ARG A 2 -11.20 23.91 0.44
N ILE A 3 -10.74 22.91 -0.32
CA ILE A 3 -9.89 21.83 0.24
C ILE A 3 -8.45 22.30 0.46
N CYS A 4 -7.81 22.88 -0.56
CA CYS A 4 -6.42 23.37 -0.46
C CYS A 4 -6.29 24.42 0.64
N GLU A 5 -7.27 25.34 0.70
CA GLU A 5 -7.36 26.34 1.76
C GLU A 5 -7.55 25.69 3.13
N TRP A 6 -8.46 24.72 3.28
CA TRP A 6 -8.63 23.98 4.52
C TRP A 6 -7.34 23.28 4.96
N ILE A 7 -6.65 22.58 4.05
CA ILE A 7 -5.39 21.90 4.33
C ILE A 7 -4.30 22.89 4.75
N SER A 8 -4.24 24.07 4.13
CA SER A 8 -3.24 25.09 4.47
C SER A 8 -3.39 25.64 5.89
N HIS A 9 -4.58 25.51 6.50
CA HIS A 9 -4.85 25.92 7.87
C HIS A 9 -4.78 24.77 8.89
N LEU A 10 -4.60 23.52 8.45
CA LEU A 10 -4.50 22.38 9.35
C LEU A 10 -3.21 22.46 10.17
N LYS A 11 -3.36 22.27 11.48
CA LYS A 11 -2.25 22.11 12.42
C LYS A 11 -2.39 20.78 13.14
N PHE A 12 -1.29 20.05 13.23
CA PHE A 12 -1.22 18.76 13.91
C PHE A 12 -0.33 18.86 15.14
N SER A 13 -0.56 18.00 16.13
CA SER A 13 0.36 17.84 17.25
C SER A 13 1.71 17.31 16.77
N ASN A 14 2.77 17.61 17.52
CA ASN A 14 4.11 17.19 17.15
C ASN A 14 4.18 15.66 17.05
N GLY A 15 4.69 15.16 15.92
CA GLY A 15 4.79 13.72 15.64
C GLY A 15 3.56 13.08 14.97
N TYR A 16 2.43 13.78 14.81
CA TYR A 16 1.25 13.20 14.14
C TYR A 16 1.28 13.33 12.61
N ALA A 17 1.66 14.49 12.08
CA ALA A 17 1.89 14.74 10.66
C ALA A 17 2.77 15.98 10.51
N SER A 18 3.46 16.12 9.39
CA SER A 18 4.21 17.33 9.08
C SER A 18 3.27 18.50 8.69
N ASN A 19 3.82 19.70 8.58
CA ASN A 19 3.04 20.86 8.15
C ASN A 19 2.61 20.73 6.68
N LEU A 20 1.37 20.26 6.46
CA LEU A 20 0.81 20.03 5.14
C LEU A 20 0.64 21.30 4.30
N ALA A 21 0.60 22.49 4.93
CA ALA A 21 0.52 23.75 4.19
C ALA A 21 1.67 23.93 3.19
N ARG A 22 2.84 23.35 3.50
CA ARG A 22 4.01 23.36 2.60
C ARG A 22 3.81 22.54 1.33
N CYS A 23 2.84 21.63 1.33
CA CYS A 23 2.53 20.75 0.21
C CYS A 23 1.40 21.31 -0.67
N VAL A 24 0.78 22.43 -0.28
CA VAL A 24 -0.37 23.00 -1.00
C VAL A 24 0.11 24.05 -2.00
N SER A 25 -0.19 23.83 -3.28
CA SER A 25 -0.12 24.87 -4.30
C SER A 25 -1.50 25.53 -4.45
N MET A 26 -1.63 26.76 -3.95
CA MET A 26 -2.87 27.54 -4.13
C MET A 26 -3.07 28.00 -5.58
N LYS A 27 -1.99 28.11 -6.36
CA LYS A 27 -2.03 28.45 -7.78
C LYS A 27 -2.59 27.31 -8.63
N GLU A 28 -2.13 26.08 -8.38
CA GLU A 28 -2.52 24.91 -9.17
C GLU A 28 -3.68 24.10 -8.55
N LEU A 29 -4.10 24.48 -7.33
CA LEU A 29 -5.11 23.78 -6.53
C LEU A 29 -4.80 22.29 -6.37
N ARG A 30 -3.52 21.98 -6.11
CA ARG A 30 -3.00 20.61 -6.00
C ARG A 30 -2.09 20.47 -4.78
N LEU A 31 -1.99 19.23 -4.31
CA LEU A 31 -1.03 18.81 -3.29
C LEU A 31 0.20 18.20 -3.98
N HIS A 32 1.39 18.60 -3.59
CA HIS A 32 2.64 18.04 -4.10
C HIS A 32 3.69 17.93 -2.98
N GLY A 33 4.66 17.03 -3.14
CA GLY A 33 5.80 16.92 -2.22
C GLY A 33 5.43 16.45 -0.81
N MET A 34 4.28 15.79 -0.65
CA MET A 34 3.94 15.12 0.61
C MET A 34 4.89 13.96 0.85
N LYS A 35 5.38 13.83 2.08
CA LYS A 35 6.16 12.65 2.49
C LYS A 35 5.22 11.45 2.62
N SER A 36 5.77 10.25 2.50
CA SER A 36 5.00 9.00 2.62
C SER A 36 4.14 8.97 3.89
N HIS A 37 4.72 9.32 5.05
CA HIS A 37 3.99 9.44 6.31
C HIS A 37 2.77 10.35 6.25
N ASP A 38 2.91 11.53 5.63
CA ASP A 38 1.84 12.50 5.50
C ASP A 38 0.77 12.02 4.53
N CYS A 39 1.17 11.32 3.46
CA CYS A 39 0.24 10.63 2.55
C CYS A 39 -0.56 9.56 3.30
N HIS A 40 0.07 8.77 4.17
CA HIS A 40 -0.63 7.78 4.98
C HIS A 40 -1.68 8.43 5.89
N VAL A 41 -1.32 9.49 6.62
CA VAL A 41 -2.28 10.23 7.45
C VAL A 41 -3.42 10.81 6.61
N PHE A 42 -3.10 11.33 5.42
CA PHE A 42 -4.10 11.91 4.54
C PHE A 42 -5.09 10.87 4.03
N MET A 43 -4.61 9.74 3.51
CA MET A 43 -5.44 8.63 3.01
C MET A 43 -6.26 7.98 4.13
N GLN A 44 -5.67 7.80 5.30
CA GLN A 44 -6.36 7.14 6.42
C GLN A 44 -7.41 8.03 7.06
N LYS A 45 -7.12 9.33 7.27
CA LYS A 45 -7.91 10.17 8.19
C LYS A 45 -8.48 11.43 7.56
N LEU A 46 -7.74 12.07 6.65
CA LEU A 46 -8.12 13.39 6.14
C LEU A 46 -9.03 13.33 4.93
N ILE A 47 -8.93 12.32 4.08
CA ILE A 47 -9.73 12.21 2.84
C ILE A 47 -11.24 12.17 3.17
N GLN A 48 -11.65 11.39 4.17
CA GLN A 48 -13.04 11.34 4.65
C GLN A 48 -13.56 12.70 5.13
N ILE A 49 -12.71 13.56 5.72
CA ILE A 49 -13.10 14.88 6.24
C ILE A 49 -13.10 15.91 5.12
N ALA A 50 -12.04 15.91 4.31
CA ALA A 50 -11.79 16.87 3.24
C ALA A 50 -12.92 16.88 2.21
N PHE A 51 -13.46 15.70 1.89
CA PHE A 51 -14.39 15.54 0.76
C PHE A 51 -15.87 15.37 1.16
N ARG A 52 -16.20 15.29 2.46
CA ARG A 52 -17.54 14.97 2.97
C ARG A 52 -18.69 15.83 2.42
N LYS A 53 -18.44 17.12 2.23
CA LYS A 53 -19.45 18.07 1.75
C LYS A 53 -19.21 18.51 0.29
N ILE A 54 -18.35 17.78 -0.42
CA ILE A 54 -17.87 18.17 -1.75
C ILE A 54 -18.23 17.11 -2.78
N LEU A 55 -18.13 15.83 -2.42
CA LEU A 55 -18.43 14.73 -3.34
C LEU A 55 -19.89 14.25 -3.18
N PRO A 56 -20.48 13.69 -4.25
CA PRO A 56 -21.73 12.96 -4.14
C PRO A 56 -21.63 11.84 -3.11
N GLU A 57 -22.72 11.59 -2.40
CA GLU A 57 -22.77 10.61 -1.30
C GLU A 57 -22.21 9.22 -1.67
N PRO A 58 -22.54 8.63 -2.84
CA PRO A 58 -21.96 7.33 -3.21
C PRO A 58 -20.43 7.35 -3.33
N VAL A 59 -19.87 8.42 -3.91
CA VAL A 59 -18.42 8.57 -4.11
C VAL A 59 -17.72 8.85 -2.78
N TRP A 60 -18.34 9.64 -1.90
CA TRP A 60 -17.80 9.89 -0.57
C TRP A 60 -17.82 8.63 0.32
N ASN A 61 -18.89 7.83 0.24
CA ASN A 61 -18.97 6.54 0.95
C ASN A 61 -17.83 5.61 0.48
N ALA A 62 -17.61 5.52 -0.83
CA ALA A 62 -16.50 4.75 -1.40
C ALA A 62 -15.12 5.23 -0.89
N LEU A 63 -14.86 6.54 -0.90
CA LEU A 63 -13.60 7.06 -0.33
C LEU A 63 -13.45 6.77 1.17
N THR A 64 -14.57 6.73 1.90
CA THR A 64 -14.58 6.40 3.33
C THR A 64 -14.24 4.93 3.55
N GLU A 65 -14.78 4.02 2.74
CA GLU A 65 -14.41 2.60 2.76
C GLU A 65 -12.92 2.39 2.44
N VAL A 66 -12.37 3.09 1.44
CA VAL A 66 -10.93 3.08 1.14
C VAL A 66 -10.11 3.55 2.36
N SER A 67 -10.54 4.64 3.00
CA SER A 67 -9.87 5.18 4.19
C SER A 67 -9.84 4.16 5.33
N LEU A 68 -10.96 3.47 5.55
CA LEU A 68 -11.11 2.46 6.58
C LEU A 68 -10.20 1.26 6.30
N LEU A 69 -10.16 0.80 5.04
CA LEU A 69 -9.27 -0.26 4.60
C LEU A 69 -7.80 0.09 4.89
N PHE A 70 -7.34 1.29 4.53
CA PHE A 70 -5.98 1.73 4.85
C PHE A 70 -5.70 1.83 6.36
N GLN A 71 -6.68 2.24 7.17
CA GLN A 71 -6.51 2.28 8.62
C GLN A 71 -6.27 0.89 9.20
N ILE A 72 -6.92 -0.14 8.65
CA ILE A 72 -6.80 -1.52 9.12
C ILE A 72 -5.50 -2.14 8.62
N LEU A 73 -5.20 -1.99 7.33
CA LEU A 73 -3.96 -2.49 6.72
C LEU A 73 -2.70 -1.92 7.39
N CYS A 74 -2.78 -0.68 7.89
CA CYS A 74 -1.68 0.01 8.54
C CYS A 74 -1.75 0.02 10.07
N SER A 75 -2.72 -0.66 10.68
CA SER A 75 -2.83 -0.72 12.14
C SER A 75 -1.65 -1.50 12.74
N THR A 76 -1.01 -0.92 13.76
CA THR A 76 0.09 -1.54 14.51
C THR A 76 -0.37 -2.68 15.40
N MET A 77 -1.66 -2.70 15.78
CA MET A 77 -2.28 -3.77 16.53
C MET A 77 -3.47 -4.31 15.75
N LEU A 78 -3.33 -5.57 15.31
CA LEU A 78 -4.40 -6.32 14.67
C LEU A 78 -5.11 -7.13 15.75
N ASP A 79 -6.29 -6.67 16.14
CA ASP A 79 -7.23 -7.48 16.92
C ASP A 79 -7.79 -8.56 15.99
N ILE A 80 -7.43 -9.81 16.24
CA ILE A 80 -7.75 -10.96 15.37
C ILE A 80 -9.26 -11.07 15.13
N ASN A 81 -10.09 -10.72 16.12
CA ASN A 81 -11.54 -10.75 15.99
C ASN A 81 -12.04 -9.67 15.01
N LYS A 82 -11.48 -8.46 15.11
CA LYS A 82 -11.81 -7.37 14.19
C LYS A 82 -11.29 -7.62 12.79
N VAL A 83 -10.15 -8.30 12.66
CA VAL A 83 -9.61 -8.70 11.35
C VAL A 83 -10.51 -9.74 10.70
N GLN A 84 -11.01 -10.74 11.43
CA GLN A 84 -11.92 -11.76 10.87
C GLN A 84 -13.27 -11.16 10.42
N GLU A 85 -13.89 -10.31 11.26
CA GLU A 85 -15.11 -9.61 10.87
C GLU A 85 -14.89 -8.70 9.67
N PHE A 86 -13.72 -8.06 9.61
CA PHE A 86 -13.36 -7.19 8.51
C PHE A 86 -13.04 -7.98 7.23
N GLU A 87 -12.30 -9.09 7.28
CA GLU A 87 -12.01 -9.95 6.13
C GLU A 87 -13.29 -10.40 5.41
N ALA A 88 -14.33 -10.74 6.19
CA ALA A 88 -15.65 -11.09 5.63
C ALA A 88 -16.30 -9.90 4.88
N SER A 89 -15.99 -8.67 5.30
CA SER A 89 -16.52 -7.44 4.70
C SER A 89 -15.62 -6.86 3.60
N VAL A 90 -14.31 -7.17 3.57
CA VAL A 90 -13.35 -6.63 2.59
C VAL A 90 -13.72 -6.98 1.17
N ALA A 91 -14.13 -8.22 0.90
CA ALA A 91 -14.59 -8.60 -0.44
C ALA A 91 -15.77 -7.74 -0.90
N ALA A 92 -16.73 -7.49 0.00
CA ALA A 92 -17.89 -6.64 -0.29
C ALA A 92 -17.50 -5.16 -0.49
N MET A 93 -16.57 -4.63 0.31
CA MET A 93 -16.02 -3.28 0.13
C MET A 93 -15.31 -3.16 -1.22
N LEU A 94 -14.38 -4.05 -1.54
CA LEU A 94 -13.67 -4.03 -2.84
C LEU A 94 -14.66 -4.06 -4.01
N CYS A 95 -15.66 -4.95 -3.99
CA CYS A 95 -16.71 -4.98 -5.00
C CYS A 95 -17.55 -3.70 -5.08
N ASN A 96 -17.77 -3.00 -3.97
CA ASN A 96 -18.49 -1.71 -3.98
C ASN A 96 -17.62 -0.58 -4.51
N LEU A 97 -16.32 -0.63 -4.22
CA LEU A 97 -15.35 0.33 -4.70
C LEU A 97 -15.10 0.19 -6.21
N GLU A 98 -15.07 -1.03 -6.75
CA GLU A 98 -14.97 -1.32 -8.19
C GLU A 98 -16.13 -0.75 -9.02
N LYS A 99 -17.32 -0.57 -8.41
CA LYS A 99 -18.46 0.05 -9.09
C LYS A 99 -18.27 1.56 -9.30
N ILE A 100 -17.33 2.18 -8.58
CA ILE A 100 -17.14 3.63 -8.50
C ILE A 100 -15.78 4.06 -9.04
N PHE A 101 -14.73 3.27 -8.82
CA PHE A 101 -13.38 3.53 -9.29
C PHE A 101 -12.97 2.53 -10.37
N LEU A 102 -11.98 2.90 -11.20
CA LEU A 102 -11.48 2.05 -12.27
C LEU A 102 -10.89 0.74 -11.70
N PRO A 103 -11.11 -0.42 -12.34
CA PRO A 103 -10.58 -1.71 -11.89
C PRO A 103 -9.06 -1.70 -11.62
N ALA A 104 -8.29 -0.99 -12.45
CA ALA A 104 -6.84 -0.85 -12.29
C ALA A 104 -6.41 -0.19 -10.97
N PHE A 105 -7.30 0.53 -10.28
CA PHE A 105 -7.03 1.08 -8.95
C PHE A 105 -6.97 -0.04 -7.87
N PHE A 106 -7.71 -1.14 -8.07
CA PHE A 106 -7.83 -2.21 -7.09
C PHE A 106 -6.86 -3.37 -7.28
N ASP A 107 -6.23 -3.53 -8.45
CA ASP A 107 -5.19 -4.55 -8.65
C ASP A 107 -4.10 -4.47 -7.56
N SER A 108 -3.71 -3.24 -7.18
CA SER A 108 -2.76 -3.00 -6.10
C SER A 108 -3.31 -3.25 -4.69
N MET A 109 -4.62 -3.06 -4.48
CA MET A 109 -5.29 -3.20 -3.18
C MET A 109 -5.70 -4.65 -2.87
N GLU A 110 -6.11 -5.41 -3.89
CA GLU A 110 -6.38 -6.84 -3.81
C GLU A 110 -5.09 -7.59 -3.43
N HIS A 111 -3.99 -7.27 -4.11
CA HIS A 111 -2.68 -7.82 -3.78
C HIS A 111 -2.28 -7.52 -2.33
N LEU A 112 -2.45 -6.26 -1.89
CA LEU A 112 -2.17 -5.87 -0.50
C LEU A 112 -3.03 -6.61 0.53
N THR A 113 -4.29 -6.88 0.20
CA THR A 113 -5.23 -7.57 1.08
C THR A 113 -4.86 -9.04 1.24
N TYR A 114 -4.58 -9.72 0.11
CA TYR A 114 -4.08 -11.09 0.11
C TYR A 114 -2.77 -11.21 0.89
N GLU A 115 -1.84 -10.29 0.65
CA GLU A 115 -0.58 -10.23 1.39
C GLU A 115 -0.78 -9.95 2.88
N THR A 116 -1.81 -9.19 3.26
CA THR A 116 -2.13 -8.95 4.68
C THR A 116 -2.63 -10.22 5.36
N ARG A 117 -3.52 -10.95 4.70
CA ARG A 117 -4.12 -12.19 5.21
C ARG A 117 -3.09 -13.30 5.42
N VAL A 118 -2.21 -13.51 4.43
CA VAL A 118 -1.18 -14.57 4.51
C VAL A 118 0.01 -14.10 5.36
N ARG A 119 0.34 -12.81 5.25
CA ARG A 119 1.52 -12.12 5.76
C ARG A 119 1.47 -11.66 7.23
N GLY A 120 0.33 -11.12 7.66
CA GLY A 120 0.14 -10.16 8.79
C GLY A 120 0.02 -8.68 8.34
N PRO A 121 0.25 -7.63 9.15
CA PRO A 121 0.11 -6.24 8.70
C PRO A 121 1.14 -5.85 7.62
N VAL A 122 0.70 -5.34 6.47
CA VAL A 122 1.57 -5.11 5.29
C VAL A 122 2.55 -3.98 5.50
N LEU A 123 2.14 -2.84 6.10
CA LEU A 123 3.02 -1.69 6.21
C LEU A 123 4.30 -1.99 7.01
N TYR A 124 4.18 -2.81 8.07
CA TYR A 124 5.33 -3.20 8.90
C TYR A 124 6.28 -4.15 8.16
N ARG A 125 5.77 -5.07 7.33
CA ARG A 125 6.60 -5.95 6.51
C ARG A 125 7.17 -5.23 5.31
N PHE A 126 6.40 -4.49 4.54
CA PHE A 126 6.89 -3.71 3.42
C PHE A 126 8.04 -2.80 3.83
N LEU A 127 7.89 -2.07 4.95
CA LEU A 127 8.98 -1.24 5.48
C LEU A 127 10.17 -2.07 6.00
N ARG A 128 9.94 -3.26 6.57
CA ARG A 128 11.00 -4.19 6.99
C ARG A 128 11.73 -4.77 5.79
N ASP A 129 11.04 -5.26 4.79
CA ASP A 129 11.55 -5.90 3.59
C ASP A 129 12.31 -4.88 2.74
N LEU A 130 11.76 -3.68 2.54
CA LEU A 130 12.49 -2.57 1.95
C LEU A 130 13.76 -2.26 2.74
N LYS A 131 13.68 -2.20 4.08
CA LYS A 131 14.85 -1.94 4.93
C LYS A 131 15.90 -3.06 4.85
N MET A 132 15.50 -4.31 4.64
CA MET A 132 16.41 -5.43 4.37
C MET A 132 17.05 -5.35 2.98
N LYS A 133 16.33 -4.80 2.00
CA LYS A 133 16.80 -4.58 0.61
C LYS A 133 17.76 -3.40 0.46
N VAL A 134 17.80 -2.47 1.43
CA VAL A 134 18.77 -1.36 1.45
C VAL A 134 20.14 -1.85 1.90
N LYS A 135 20.95 -2.32 0.94
CA LYS A 135 22.37 -2.66 1.09
C LYS A 135 23.27 -1.43 1.08
N ASN A 136 22.87 -0.36 0.37
CA ASN A 136 23.57 0.91 0.35
C ASN A 136 22.70 2.06 0.86
N LYS A 137 22.99 2.57 2.06
CA LYS A 137 22.23 3.66 2.70
C LYS A 137 22.48 5.04 2.06
N ALA A 138 23.53 5.21 1.26
CA ALA A 138 23.77 6.46 0.53
C ALA A 138 22.91 6.55 -0.74
N HIS A 139 22.44 5.41 -1.26
CA HIS A 139 21.62 5.30 -2.47
C HIS A 139 20.46 4.32 -2.25
N VAL A 140 19.57 4.70 -1.34
CA VAL A 140 18.46 3.86 -0.84
C VAL A 140 17.57 3.36 -1.97
N GLU A 141 17.18 4.25 -2.90
CA GLU A 141 16.28 3.92 -4.01
C GLU A 141 16.94 2.93 -4.98
N THR A 142 18.17 3.21 -5.42
CA THR A 142 18.95 2.32 -6.31
C THR A 142 19.14 0.95 -5.69
N SER A 143 19.46 0.89 -4.39
CA SER A 143 19.65 -0.36 -3.68
C SER A 143 18.37 -1.21 -3.58
N ILE A 144 17.20 -0.58 -3.47
CA ILE A 144 15.92 -1.29 -3.45
C ILE A 144 15.58 -1.82 -4.85
N VAL A 145 15.80 -1.01 -5.90
CA VAL A 145 15.54 -1.41 -7.30
C VAL A 145 16.41 -2.60 -7.68
N GLU A 146 17.71 -2.56 -7.37
CA GLU A 146 18.62 -3.68 -7.65
C GLU A 146 18.18 -4.96 -6.94
N ALA A 147 17.80 -4.88 -5.66
CA ALA A 147 17.33 -6.04 -4.91
C ALA A 147 16.02 -6.61 -5.47
N TYR A 148 15.12 -5.76 -5.97
CA TYR A 148 13.86 -6.19 -6.59
C TYR A 148 14.11 -6.89 -7.93
N ILE A 149 15.00 -6.35 -8.77
CA ILE A 149 15.40 -6.97 -10.04
C ILE A 149 15.99 -8.36 -9.80
N ILE A 150 16.84 -8.52 -8.78
CA ILE A 150 17.41 -9.83 -8.44
C ILE A 150 16.33 -10.81 -8.00
N GLU A 151 15.39 -10.39 -7.14
CA GLU A 151 14.26 -11.25 -6.73
C GLU A 151 13.37 -11.67 -7.90
N GLU A 152 13.07 -10.77 -8.84
CA GLU A 152 12.29 -11.13 -10.04
C GLU A 152 13.04 -12.12 -10.93
N ILE A 153 14.35 -11.94 -11.11
CA ILE A 153 15.18 -12.87 -11.88
C ILE A 153 15.19 -14.24 -11.20
N ASP A 154 15.36 -14.30 -9.88
CA ASP A 154 15.35 -15.55 -9.13
C ASP A 154 14.00 -16.25 -9.23
N LEU A 155 12.90 -15.51 -9.08
CA LEU A 155 11.54 -16.04 -9.20
C LEU A 155 11.25 -16.55 -10.61
N PHE A 156 11.65 -15.79 -11.63
CA PHE A 156 11.50 -16.19 -13.03
C PHE A 156 12.32 -17.44 -13.34
N THR A 157 13.56 -17.51 -12.84
CA THR A 157 14.45 -18.65 -13.01
C THR A 157 13.89 -19.88 -12.31
N TYR A 158 13.41 -19.74 -11.08
CA TYR A 158 12.74 -20.82 -10.34
C TYR A 158 11.50 -21.34 -11.06
N ASN A 159 10.63 -20.46 -11.55
CA ASN A 159 9.40 -20.84 -12.26
C ASN A 159 9.71 -21.50 -13.62
N THR A 160 10.74 -21.03 -14.33
CA THR A 160 11.15 -21.60 -15.63
C THR A 160 11.86 -22.94 -15.48
N LEU A 161 12.73 -23.06 -14.46
CA LEU A 161 13.41 -24.31 -14.14
C LEU A 161 12.42 -25.36 -13.63
N SER A 162 11.53 -25.01 -12.69
CA SER A 162 10.51 -25.95 -12.19
C SER A 162 9.59 -26.44 -13.32
N HIS A 163 9.13 -25.57 -14.22
CA HIS A 163 8.37 -26.00 -15.40
C HIS A 163 9.16 -26.94 -16.33
N ARG A 164 10.47 -26.75 -16.49
CA ARG A 164 11.33 -27.67 -17.25
C ARG A 164 11.58 -29.00 -16.52
N PHE A 165 11.71 -29.00 -15.20
CA PHE A 165 11.90 -30.20 -14.39
C PHE A 165 10.64 -31.10 -14.37
N PHE A 166 9.44 -30.51 -14.25
CA PHE A 166 8.19 -31.29 -14.30
C PHE A 166 7.81 -31.76 -15.72
N ALA A 167 8.32 -31.12 -16.78
CA ALA A 167 8.08 -31.54 -18.16
C ALA A 167 8.99 -32.69 -18.64
N ASN A 168 10.18 -32.87 -18.06
CA ASN A 168 11.20 -33.80 -18.58
C ASN A 168 11.53 -35.02 -17.70
N GLY A 169 10.77 -35.27 -16.62
CA GLY A 169 10.72 -36.58 -15.95
C GLY A 169 12.05 -37.22 -15.54
N THR A 170 13.11 -36.45 -15.31
CA THR A 170 14.41 -36.97 -14.90
C THR A 170 14.95 -36.13 -13.75
N VAL A 171 15.09 -36.78 -12.59
CA VAL A 171 15.72 -36.23 -11.38
C VAL A 171 17.23 -36.44 -11.51
N PRO A 172 18.06 -35.38 -11.52
CA PRO A 172 19.48 -35.55 -11.29
C PRO A 172 19.74 -35.58 -9.79
N GLU A 173 20.34 -36.68 -9.32
CA GLU A 173 20.99 -36.78 -8.00
C GLU A 173 22.22 -35.85 -7.98
N ASP A 174 22.03 -34.56 -7.75
CA ASP A 174 22.97 -33.72 -6.99
C ASP A 174 22.44 -32.28 -6.93
N MET A 175 21.77 -31.96 -5.83
CA MET A 175 21.31 -30.61 -5.52
C MET A 175 21.93 -30.12 -4.20
N THR A 176 23.22 -30.40 -3.98
CA THR A 176 23.96 -29.91 -2.80
C THR A 176 25.07 -28.89 -3.09
N THR A 177 25.16 -28.33 -4.31
CA THR A 177 26.26 -27.38 -4.65
C THR A 177 25.84 -26.00 -5.13
N PHE A 178 24.61 -25.56 -4.88
CA PHE A 178 24.25 -24.15 -5.04
C PHE A 178 23.18 -23.70 -4.03
N VAL A 179 23.57 -23.54 -2.75
CA VAL A 179 23.27 -22.41 -1.84
C VAL A 179 24.24 -22.50 -0.67
#